data_AF-A0A285B875-F1
#
_entry.id   AF-A0A285B875-F1
#
_cell.length_a   1.000
_cell.length_b   1.000
_cell.length_c   1.000
_cell.angle_alpha   90.00
_cell.angle_beta   90.00
_cell.angle_gamma   90.00
#
_symmetry.space_group_name_H-M   'P 1'
#
loop_
_entity.id
_entity.type
_entity.pdbx_description
1 polymer ?
#
loop_
_entity_poly.entity_id
_entity_poly.type
_entity_poly.pdbx_seq_one_letter_code
_entity_poly.pdbx_strand_id
1 'polypeptide(L)'
;MAYSILHLSRNNQRTHLIVDDVTTLPVMFATIYGMNELSKKHLGTQENILCSLRFFYVYYYKKHKQTFDYDFYRSGYNISYFIRELDGFFTYLLGKQHLSNEPDIIATGFIHSAISRANKYTYGRLC
;
A
#
# COMPACT_ATOMS: atom_id res chain seq x y z
N MET A 1 12.37 5.87 3.98
CA MET A 1 11.27 6.77 3.59
C MET A 1 10.13 6.56 4.57
N ALA A 2 9.50 7.65 5.02
CA ALA A 2 8.33 7.61 5.88
C ALA A 2 7.18 8.36 5.21
N TYR A 3 5.96 7.96 5.55
CA TYR A 3 4.74 8.53 5.00
C TYR A 3 3.74 8.71 6.13
N SER A 4 3.04 9.84 6.14
CA SER A 4 2.05 10.19 7.16
C SER A 4 0.66 10.33 6.55
N ILE A 5 -0.38 10.05 7.35
CA ILE A 5 -1.77 10.36 6.94
C ILE A 5 -2.11 11.73 7.50
N LEU A 6 -2.39 12.68 6.61
CA LEU A 6 -2.83 14.02 6.95
C LEU A 6 -4.36 14.08 6.94
N HIS A 7 -4.95 14.53 8.04
CA HIS A 7 -6.38 14.75 8.17
C HIS A 7 -6.69 16.23 7.93
N LEU A 8 -7.37 16.52 6.83
CA LEU A 8 -7.77 17.86 6.43
C LEU A 8 -9.27 18.06 6.67
N SER A 9 -9.65 19.23 7.17
CA SER A 9 -11.04 19.64 7.33
C SER A 9 -11.23 21.04 6.78
N ARG A 10 -12.10 21.19 5.78
CA ARG A 10 -12.45 22.50 5.19
C ARG A 10 -13.94 22.52 4.84
N ASN A 11 -14.64 23.59 5.22
CA ASN A 11 -16.08 23.76 4.92
C ASN A 11 -16.94 22.53 5.30
N ASN A 12 -16.71 21.97 6.49
CA ASN A 12 -17.34 20.73 6.99
C ASN A 12 -17.06 19.46 6.15
N GLN A 13 -16.17 19.53 5.15
CA GLN A 13 -15.68 18.37 4.43
C GLN A 13 -14.37 17.90 5.05
N ARG A 14 -14.30 16.59 5.37
CA ARG A 14 -13.09 15.93 5.86
C ARG A 14 -12.48 15.10 4.76
N THR A 15 -11.19 15.27 4.53
CA THR A 15 -10.41 14.51 3.54
C THR A 15 -9.13 14.02 4.19
N HIS A 16 -8.77 12.78 3.91
CA HIS A 16 -7.53 12.17 4.40
C HIS A 16 -6.58 11.96 3.22
N LEU A 17 -5.31 12.33 3.37
CA LEU A 17 -4.28 12.20 2.33
C LEU A 17 -3.06 11.48 2.89
N ILE A 18 -2.35 10.73 2.06
CA ILE A 18 -1.02 10.22 2.41
C ILE A 18 0.01 11.21 1.87
N VAL A 19 0.95 11.60 2.72
CA VAL A 19 2.00 12.57 2.41
C VAL A 19 3.35 11.89 2.60
N ASP A 20 4.28 12.16 1.69
CA ASP A 20 5.69 11.81 1.85
C ASP A 20 6.34 12.78 2.82
N ASP A 21 6.91 12.27 3.91
CA ASP A 21 7.48 13.09 4.98
C ASP A 21 8.76 13.84 4.56
N VAL A 22 9.41 13.42 3.46
CA VAL A 22 10.63 14.08 2.93
C VAL A 22 10.25 15.25 2.02
N THR A 23 9.38 15.02 1.04
CA THR A 23 9.00 16.05 0.07
C THR A 23 7.86 16.93 0.56
N THR A 24 7.13 16.49 1.59
CA THR A 24 5.88 17.09 2.10
C THR A 24 4.74 17.11 1.09
N LEU A 25 4.88 16.37 -0.02
CA LEU A 25 3.89 16.30 -1.09
C LEU A 25 2.93 15.13 -0.88
N PRO A 26 1.63 15.27 -1.25
CA PRO A 26 0.71 14.15 -1.30
C PRO A 26 1.17 13.10 -2.31
N VAL A 27 1.07 11.83 -1.95
CA VAL A 27 1.41 10.73 -2.85
C VAL A 27 0.36 10.60 -3.95
N MET A 28 0.80 10.59 -5.20
CA MET A 28 -0.03 10.83 -6.37
C MET A 28 -1.15 9.79 -6.50
N PHE A 29 -0.81 8.50 -6.51
CA PHE A 29 -1.81 7.45 -6.73
C PHE A 29 -2.86 7.42 -5.62
N ALA A 30 -2.45 7.47 -4.35
CA ALA A 30 -3.40 7.47 -3.24
C ALA A 30 -4.26 8.74 -3.20
N THR A 31 -3.73 9.89 -3.62
CA THR A 31 -4.53 11.12 -3.74
C THR A 31 -5.60 11.00 -4.83
N ILE A 32 -5.25 10.52 -6.02
CA ILE A 32 -6.22 10.33 -7.12
C ILE A 32 -7.31 9.34 -6.70
N TYR A 33 -6.90 8.19 -6.13
CA TYR A 33 -7.83 7.18 -5.63
C TYR A 33 -8.69 7.74 -4.48
N GLY A 34 -8.09 8.53 -3.60
CA GLY A 34 -8.75 9.20 -2.48
C GLY A 34 -9.88 10.11 -2.94
N MET A 35 -9.60 10.97 -3.91
CA MET A 35 -10.56 11.93 -4.46
C MET A 35 -11.70 11.25 -5.22
N ASN A 36 -11.38 10.23 -6.03
CA ASN A 36 -12.35 9.61 -6.93
C ASN A 36 -13.18 8.50 -6.27
N GLU A 37 -12.60 7.70 -5.38
CA GLU A 37 -13.24 6.48 -4.87
C GLU A 37 -13.41 6.47 -3.35
N LEU A 38 -12.39 6.89 -2.58
CA LEU A 38 -12.50 6.89 -1.11
C LEU A 38 -13.46 7.95 -0.60
N SER A 39 -13.55 9.10 -1.25
CA SER A 39 -14.48 10.19 -0.90
C SER A 39 -15.94 9.73 -0.80
N LYS A 40 -16.30 8.64 -1.49
CA LYS A 40 -17.65 8.03 -1.50
C LYS A 40 -17.89 7.03 -0.35
N LYS A 41 -16.87 6.72 0.46
CA LYS A 41 -16.90 5.70 1.52
C LYS A 41 -17.03 6.36 2.91
N HIS A 42 -17.43 5.60 3.92
CA HIS A 42 -17.43 6.07 5.31
C HIS A 42 -16.01 6.38 5.80
N LEU A 43 -15.87 7.39 6.67
CA LEU A 43 -14.56 7.88 7.16
C LEU A 43 -13.66 6.79 7.74
N GLY A 44 -14.19 5.90 8.59
CA GLY A 44 -13.41 4.79 9.14
C GLY A 44 -12.91 3.81 8.07
N THR A 45 -13.70 3.59 7.01
CA THR A 45 -13.27 2.79 5.86
C THR A 45 -12.16 3.49 5.08
N GLN A 46 -12.28 4.81 4.86
CA GLN A 46 -11.23 5.59 4.20
C GLN A 46 -9.91 5.49 4.95
N GLU A 47 -9.94 5.66 6.27
CA GLU A 47 -8.76 5.61 7.13
C GLU A 47 -8.07 4.24 7.11
N ASN A 48 -8.84 3.14 7.21
CA ASN A 48 -8.29 1.79 7.11
C ASN A 48 -7.63 1.52 5.75
N ILE A 49 -8.24 2.00 4.66
CA ILE A 49 -7.67 1.84 3.33
C ILE A 49 -6.39 2.69 3.18
N LEU A 50 -6.39 3.94 3.63
CA LEU A 50 -5.21 4.79 3.58
C LEU A 50 -4.07 4.27 4.46
N CYS A 51 -4.38 3.67 5.61
CA CYS A 51 -3.39 2.98 6.44
C CYS A 51 -2.74 1.81 5.68
N SER A 52 -3.56 1.01 4.99
CA SER A 52 -3.07 -0.11 4.17
C SER A 52 -2.21 0.37 2.99
N LEU A 53 -2.65 1.42 2.30
CA LEU A 53 -1.88 2.05 1.22
C LEU A 53 -0.55 2.62 1.75
N ARG A 54 -0.55 3.28 2.92
CA ARG A 54 0.68 3.78 3.56
C ARG A 54 1.68 2.64 3.78
N PHE A 55 1.24 1.49 4.27
CA PHE A 55 2.11 0.33 4.42
C PHE A 55 2.67 -0.17 3.09
N PHE A 56 1.87 -0.14 2.02
CA PHE A 56 2.33 -0.49 0.68
C PHE A 56 3.42 0.47 0.18
N TYR A 57 3.25 1.78 0.34
CA TYR A 57 4.27 2.77 -0.04
C TYR A 57 5.59 2.57 0.71
N VAL A 58 5.53 2.29 2.01
CA VAL A 58 6.72 1.95 2.81
C VAL A 58 7.36 0.66 2.30
N TYR A 59 6.58 -0.41 2.12
CA TYR A 59 7.05 -1.69 1.60
C TYR A 59 7.76 -1.53 0.25
N TYR A 60 7.12 -0.83 -0.69
CA TYR A 60 7.62 -0.65 -2.05
C TYR A 60 8.97 0.05 -2.02
N TYR A 61 9.09 1.12 -1.23
CA TYR A 61 10.36 1.81 -1.05
C TYR A 61 11.42 0.92 -0.41
N LYS A 62 11.09 0.15 0.64
CA LYS A 62 12.06 -0.74 1.29
C LYS A 62 12.61 -1.77 0.29
N LYS A 63 11.78 -2.29 -0.61
CA LYS A 63 12.15 -3.31 -1.62
C LYS A 63 12.96 -2.74 -2.78
N HIS A 64 12.49 -1.66 -3.40
CA HIS A 64 13.02 -1.17 -4.69
C HIS A 64 13.96 0.03 -4.53
N LYS A 65 13.99 0.65 -3.34
CA LYS A 65 14.69 1.91 -3.07
C LYS A 65 14.26 3.06 -4.00
N GLN A 66 13.05 2.96 -4.53
CA GLN A 66 12.38 3.95 -5.38
C GLN A 66 10.95 4.17 -4.86
N THR A 67 10.38 5.34 -5.10
CA THR A 67 8.99 5.62 -4.71
C THR A 67 8.03 4.97 -5.69
N PHE A 68 6.90 4.47 -5.19
CA PHE A 68 5.89 3.85 -6.03
C PHE A 68 5.37 4.81 -7.10
N ASP A 69 5.10 6.07 -6.75
CA ASP A 69 4.60 7.06 -7.71
C ASP A 69 5.59 7.34 -8.84
N TYR A 70 6.90 7.30 -8.58
CA TYR A 70 7.92 7.47 -9.60
C TYR A 70 7.88 6.34 -10.63
N ASP A 71 7.84 5.08 -10.18
CA ASP A 71 7.75 3.94 -11.07
C ASP A 71 6.39 3.85 -11.76
N PHE A 72 5.32 4.21 -11.05
CA PHE A 72 3.98 4.27 -11.61
C PHE A 72 3.93 5.28 -12.77
N TYR A 73 4.52 6.47 -12.60
CA TYR A 73 4.72 7.43 -13.69
C TYR A 73 5.53 6.84 -14.85
N ARG A 74 6.68 6.23 -14.57
CA ARG A 74 7.54 5.63 -15.62
C ARG A 74 6.87 4.48 -16.38
N SER A 75 5.91 3.79 -15.76
CA SER A 75 5.12 2.73 -16.40
C SER A 75 4.01 3.25 -17.33
N GLY A 76 3.86 4.58 -17.48
CA GLY A 76 2.73 5.19 -18.16
C GLY A 76 1.42 5.02 -17.39
N TYR A 77 1.49 5.03 -16.06
CA TYR A 77 0.36 4.83 -15.15
C TYR A 77 -0.34 3.47 -15.31
N ASN A 78 0.38 2.45 -15.79
CA ASN A 78 -0.17 1.11 -15.93
C ASN A 78 -0.02 0.31 -14.62
N ILE A 79 -1.11 0.24 -13.86
CA ILE A 79 -1.14 -0.43 -12.55
C ILE A 79 -0.87 -1.94 -12.63
N SER A 80 -1.08 -2.58 -13.80
CA SER A 80 -0.96 -4.04 -13.94
C SER A 80 0.45 -4.55 -13.61
N TYR A 81 1.48 -3.73 -13.86
CA TYR A 81 2.87 -4.08 -13.57
C TYR A 81 3.18 -4.25 -12.07
N PHE A 82 2.33 -3.67 -11.22
CA PHE A 82 2.51 -3.63 -9.77
C PHE A 82 1.63 -4.65 -9.04
N ILE A 83 0.70 -5.32 -9.72
CA ILE A 83 -0.15 -6.36 -9.12
C ILE A 83 0.69 -7.49 -8.54
N ARG A 84 1.77 -7.88 -9.23
CA ARG A 84 2.74 -8.89 -8.75
C ARG A 84 3.47 -8.52 -7.47
N GLU A 85 3.50 -7.23 -7.10
CA GLU A 85 4.11 -6.77 -5.86
C GLU A 85 3.24 -7.10 -4.63
N LEU A 86 1.95 -7.38 -4.84
CA LEU A 86 1.01 -7.65 -3.75
C LEU A 86 1.35 -8.94 -2.99
N ASP A 87 1.86 -9.99 -3.66
CA ASP A 87 2.27 -11.23 -2.99
C ASP A 87 3.39 -10.98 -1.97
N GLY A 88 4.39 -10.18 -2.39
CA GLY A 88 5.48 -9.76 -1.51
C GLY A 88 5.01 -8.82 -0.42
N PHE A 89 4.06 -7.92 -0.73
CA PHE A 89 3.44 -7.04 0.26
C PHE A 89 2.66 -7.82 1.32
N PHE A 90 1.88 -8.83 0.94
CA PHE A 90 1.18 -9.68 1.90
C PHE A 90 2.14 -10.45 2.79
N THR A 91 3.24 -10.95 2.23
CA THR A 91 4.31 -11.60 3.01
C THR A 91 4.92 -10.62 4.03
N TYR A 92 5.15 -9.38 3.62
CA TYR A 92 5.63 -8.31 4.48
C TYR A 92 4.65 -7.97 5.63
N LEU A 93 3.35 -7.95 5.34
CA LEU A 93 2.31 -7.75 6.35
C LEU A 93 2.23 -8.92 7.33
N LEU A 94 2.19 -10.16 6.84
CA LEU A 94 2.12 -11.38 7.65
C LEU A 94 3.34 -11.54 8.55
N GLY A 95 4.53 -11.17 8.06
CA GLY A 95 5.75 -11.12 8.86
C GLY A 95 5.79 -9.98 9.88
N LYS A 96 4.72 -9.18 10.00
CA LYS A 96 4.61 -8.00 10.88
C LYS A 96 5.74 -6.97 10.69
N GLN A 97 6.41 -6.99 9.55
CA GLN A 97 7.56 -6.12 9.28
C GLN A 97 7.15 -4.64 9.13
N HIS A 98 5.88 -4.37 8.86
CA HIS A 98 5.29 -3.03 8.87
C HIS A 98 5.24 -2.38 10.27
N LEU A 99 5.38 -3.17 11.33
CA LEU A 99 5.48 -2.67 12.71
C LEU A 99 6.92 -2.39 13.12
N SER A 100 7.88 -2.72 12.25
CA SER A 100 9.31 -2.55 12.50
C SER A 100 9.87 -1.34 11.78
N ASN A 101 10.82 -0.67 12.44
CA ASN A 101 11.56 0.46 11.88
C ASN A 101 12.76 0.03 11.02
N GLU A 102 12.95 -1.27 10.80
CA GLU A 102 14.06 -1.77 9.99
C GLU A 102 13.99 -1.22 8.55
N PRO A 103 15.10 -0.71 7.99
CA PRO A 103 15.11 -0.06 6.68
C PRO A 103 14.98 -1.03 5.50
N ASP A 104 15.28 -2.31 5.74
CA ASP A 104 15.26 -3.38 4.76
C ASP A 104 14.17 -4.41 5.08
N ILE A 105 13.69 -5.08 4.03
CA ILE A 105 12.78 -6.21 4.19
C ILE A 105 13.62 -7.40 4.64
N ILE A 106 13.31 -7.93 5.82
CA ILE A 106 13.95 -9.13 6.32
C ILE A 106 13.36 -10.30 5.56
N ALA A 107 14.20 -11.09 4.90
CA ALA A 107 13.76 -12.34 4.31
C ALA A 107 13.30 -13.29 5.43
N THR A 108 12.00 -13.38 5.67
CA THR A 108 11.43 -14.39 6.54
C THR A 108 11.62 -15.74 5.86
N GLY A 109 12.70 -16.44 6.22
CA GLY A 109 12.93 -17.81 5.80
C GLY A 109 11.68 -18.65 6.09
N PHE A 110 11.24 -19.43 5.09
CA PHE A 110 10.42 -20.63 5.28
C PHE A 110 8.94 -20.52 5.69
N ILE A 111 8.21 -19.43 5.44
CA ILE A 111 6.72 -19.47 5.54
C ILE A 111 6.03 -19.80 4.19
N HIS A 112 6.76 -19.70 3.07
CA HIS A 112 6.16 -19.73 1.73
C HIS A 112 5.77 -21.12 1.20
N SER A 113 6.24 -22.22 1.80
CA SER A 113 5.91 -23.57 1.33
C SER A 113 4.56 -24.10 1.83
N ALA A 114 3.97 -23.46 2.85
CA ALA A 114 2.70 -23.87 3.45
C ALA A 114 1.50 -23.10 2.86
N ILE A 115 1.62 -21.79 2.64
CA ILE A 115 0.50 -20.94 2.18
C ILE A 115 0.22 -21.13 0.67
N SER A 116 1.27 -21.32 -0.15
CA SER A 116 1.10 -21.58 -1.59
C SER A 116 0.38 -22.89 -1.90
N ARG A 117 0.43 -23.88 -0.98
CA ARG A 117 -0.34 -25.12 -1.08
C ARG A 117 -1.80 -24.97 -0.63
N ALA A 118 -2.09 -24.07 0.32
CA ALA A 118 -3.45 -23.85 0.81
C ALA A 118 -4.33 -23.06 -0.18
N ASN A 119 -3.77 -22.02 -0.83
CA ASN A 119 -4.56 -21.15 -1.71
C ASN A 119 -4.85 -21.72 -3.11
N LYS A 120 -4.19 -22.81 -3.53
CA LYS A 120 -4.54 -23.52 -4.77
C LYS A 120 -5.88 -24.26 -4.70
N TYR A 121 -6.42 -24.51 -3.50
CA TYR A 121 -7.69 -25.23 -3.33
C TYR A 121 -8.91 -24.33 -3.16
N THR A 122 -8.73 -23.03 -2.87
CA THR A 122 -9.84 -22.13 -2.50
C THR A 122 -10.36 -21.24 -3.63
N TYR A 123 -9.67 -21.11 -4.76
CA TYR A 123 -10.15 -20.32 -5.91
C TYR A 123 -10.60 -21.16 -7.12
N GLY A 124 -10.53 -22.49 -7.04
CA GLY A 124 -10.91 -23.42 -8.11
C GLY A 124 -12.25 -24.13 -7.93
N ARG A 125 -13.09 -23.71 -6.96
CA ARG A 125 -14.38 -24.36 -6.69
C ARG A 125 -15.52 -23.34 -6.61
N LEU A 126 -15.75 -22.67 -7.74
CA LEU A 126 -17.06 -22.16 -8.09
C LEU A 126 -17.39 -22.77 -9.46
N CYS A 127 -18.06 -23.93 -9.41
CA CYS A 127 -18.98 -24.31 -10.48
C CYS A 127 -20.15 -23.33 -10.48
#